data_AF-A0A976JIF7-F1
#
_entry.id   AF-A0A976JIF7-F1
#
_cell.length_a   1.000
_cell.length_b   1.000
_cell.length_c   1.000
_cell.angle_alpha   90.00
_cell.angle_beta   90.00
_cell.angle_gamma   90.00
#
_symmetry.space_group_name_H-M   'P 1'
#
loop_
_entity.id
_entity.type
_entity.pdbx_description
1 polymer ?
#
loop_
_entity_poly.entity_id
_entity_poly.type
_entity_poly.pdbx_seq_one_letter_code
_entity_poly.pdbx_strand_id
1 'polypeptide(L)'
;MGFADKLTKKVFPCPSCQKKLRVPIRMGKTLMVSCPKCTTSFNIQFKNPWSEFFQWYKGRGLLFNLKSFYYRTKLLPLGTRIMMVVILGLTLQAIIGISTSSLDKTNKPALKDPDWDQTIIKEI
;
A
#
# COMPACT_ATOMS: atom_id res chain seq x y z
N MET A 1 -10.13 -1.23 -27.40
CA MET A 1 -8.86 -1.63 -26.74
C MET A 1 -8.78 -0.94 -25.38
N GLY A 2 -8.83 -1.69 -24.28
CA GLY A 2 -8.96 -1.15 -22.92
C GLY A 2 -7.66 -0.52 -22.38
N PHE A 3 -7.80 0.48 -21.50
CA PHE A 3 -6.68 1.22 -20.88
C PHE A 3 -5.74 0.30 -20.07
N ALA A 4 -6.27 -0.80 -19.50
CA ALA A 4 -5.52 -1.79 -18.75
C ALA A 4 -4.44 -2.54 -19.56
N ASP A 5 -4.64 -2.71 -20.87
CA ASP A 5 -3.67 -3.40 -21.75
C ASP A 5 -2.39 -2.61 -21.98
N LYS A 6 -2.46 -1.27 -21.88
CA LYS A 6 -1.28 -0.40 -22.02
C LYS A 6 -0.40 -0.42 -20.77
N LEU A 7 -0.98 -0.65 -19.59
CA LEU A 7 -0.23 -0.64 -18.32
C LEU A 7 0.48 -1.96 -18.02
N THR A 8 0.09 -3.05 -18.69
CA THR A 8 0.59 -4.41 -18.40
C THR A 8 1.68 -4.88 -19.36
N LYS A 9 2.06 -4.07 -20.37
CA LYS A 9 3.04 -4.45 -21.41
C LYS A 9 4.07 -3.33 -21.59
N LYS A 10 5.36 -3.70 -21.64
CA LYS A 10 6.48 -2.77 -21.90
C LYS A 10 7.22 -3.18 -23.17
N VAL A 11 7.65 -2.18 -23.94
CA VAL A 11 8.42 -2.40 -25.17
C VAL A 11 9.92 -2.38 -24.85
N PHE A 12 10.64 -3.42 -25.29
CA PHE A 12 12.09 -3.53 -25.15
C PHE A 12 12.74 -3.87 -26.48
N PRO A 13 13.96 -3.36 -26.78
CA PRO A 13 14.75 -3.83 -27.91
C PRO A 13 15.35 -5.21 -27.61
N CYS A 14 15.35 -6.10 -28.60
CA CYS A 14 16.10 -7.35 -28.53
C CYS A 14 17.61 -7.06 -28.48
N PRO A 15 18.40 -7.69 -27.58
CA PRO A 15 19.83 -7.43 -27.47
C PRO A 15 20.64 -7.88 -28.70
N SER A 16 20.16 -8.88 -29.45
CA SER A 16 20.83 -9.38 -30.65
C SER A 16 20.45 -8.61 -31.92
N CYS A 17 19.16 -8.48 -32.21
CA CYS A 17 18.69 -7.93 -33.50
C CYS A 17 18.01 -6.55 -33.41
N GLN A 18 17.96 -5.94 -32.21
CA GLN A 18 17.35 -4.63 -31.93
C GLN A 18 15.85 -4.50 -32.30
N LYS A 19 15.19 -5.59 -32.67
CA LYS A 19 13.74 -5.60 -32.94
C LYS A 19 12.97 -5.28 -31.64
N LYS A 20 11.98 -4.39 -31.73
CA LYS A 20 11.11 -4.01 -30.61
C LYS A 20 10.15 -5.16 -30.24
N LEU A 21 10.23 -5.62 -29.01
CA LEU A 21 9.42 -6.70 -28.43
C LEU A 21 8.47 -6.14 -27.39
N ARG A 22 7.21 -6.56 -27.41
CA ARG A 22 6.24 -6.24 -26.35
C ARG A 22 6.24 -7.36 -25.33
N VAL A 23 6.68 -7.07 -24.11
CA VAL A 23 6.80 -8.04 -23.03
C VAL A 23 5.80 -7.70 -21.92
N PRO A 24 5.05 -8.67 -21.39
CA PRO A 24 4.17 -8.43 -20.24
C PRO A 24 5.00 -8.09 -19.00
N ILE A 25 4.59 -7.07 -18.26
CA ILE A 25 5.24 -6.64 -17.03
C ILE A 25 4.80 -7.55 -15.89
N ARG A 26 5.73 -8.30 -15.31
CA ARG A 26 5.50 -9.09 -14.08
C ARG A 26 6.47 -8.62 -13.01
N MET A 27 5.99 -7.78 -12.09
CA MET A 27 6.81 -7.23 -10.99
C MET A 27 7.36 -8.36 -10.10
N GLY A 28 8.64 -8.25 -9.72
CA GLY A 28 9.29 -9.19 -8.82
C GLY A 28 9.59 -10.58 -9.41
N LYS A 29 9.29 -10.82 -10.69
CA LYS A 29 9.64 -12.07 -11.39
C LYS A 29 10.66 -11.79 -12.49
N THR A 30 11.56 -12.75 -12.68
CA THR A 30 12.43 -12.79 -13.85
C THR A 30 11.69 -13.52 -14.96
N LEU A 31 11.51 -12.86 -16.10
CA LEU A 31 10.88 -13.44 -17.29
C LEU A 31 11.95 -13.78 -18.31
N MET A 32 11.97 -15.03 -18.75
CA MET A 32 12.74 -15.43 -19.93
C MET A 32 11.92 -15.11 -21.18
N VAL A 33 12.45 -14.24 -22.04
CA VAL A 33 11.80 -13.79 -23.27
C VAL A 33 12.63 -14.26 -24.45
N SER A 34 11.98 -14.91 -25.42
CA SER A 34 12.60 -15.28 -26.69
C SER A 34 12.20 -14.31 -27.80
N CYS A 35 13.16 -13.87 -28.60
CA CYS A 35 12.90 -13.04 -29.76
C CYS A 35 12.38 -13.89 -30.93
N PRO A 36 11.20 -13.61 -31.51
CA PRO A 36 10.67 -14.37 -32.64
C PRO A 36 11.44 -14.14 -33.94
N LYS A 37 12.28 -13.10 -34.03
CA LYS A 37 13.05 -12.79 -35.25
C LYS A 37 14.39 -13.53 -35.31
N CYS A 38 15.11 -13.56 -34.20
CA CYS A 38 16.48 -14.09 -34.14
C CYS A 38 16.65 -15.23 -33.11
N THR A 39 15.54 -15.74 -32.58
CA THR A 39 15.43 -16.84 -31.59
C THR A 39 16.24 -16.68 -30.30
N THR A 40 16.92 -15.55 -30.10
CA THR A 40 17.69 -15.23 -28.90
C THR A 40 16.78 -15.15 -27.68
N SER A 41 17.10 -15.94 -26.65
CA SER A 41 16.48 -15.88 -25.33
C SER A 41 17.27 -14.98 -24.37
N PHE A 42 16.57 -14.19 -23.57
CA PHE A 42 17.19 -13.32 -22.57
C PHE A 42 16.25 -13.09 -21.38
N ASN A 43 16.83 -12.76 -20.23
CA ASN A 43 16.10 -12.57 -18.99
C ASN A 43 15.81 -11.08 -18.74
N ILE A 44 14.57 -10.77 -18.37
CA ILE A 44 14.14 -9.43 -17.98
C ILE A 44 13.61 -9.48 -16.56
N GLN A 45 14.12 -8.60 -15.70
CA GLN A 45 13.61 -8.43 -14.34
C GLN A 45 12.94 -7.06 -14.20
N PHE A 46 11.70 -7.07 -13.73
CA PHE A 46 10.96 -5.85 -13.42
C PHE A 46 11.03 -5.60 -11.91
N LYS A 47 11.80 -4.59 -11.51
CA LYS A 47 11.83 -4.12 -10.13
C LYS A 47 10.59 -3.30 -9.82
N ASN A 48 10.02 -3.50 -8.63
CA ASN A 48 8.92 -2.67 -8.15
C ASN A 48 9.50 -1.36 -7.59
N PRO A 49 9.13 -0.17 -8.13
CA PRO A 49 9.64 1.11 -7.62
C PRO A 49 9.35 1.30 -6.12
N TRP A 50 8.24 0.76 -5.61
CA TRP A 50 7.92 0.82 -4.19
C TRP A 50 8.88 0.03 -3.30
N SER A 51 9.44 -1.06 -3.81
CA SER A 51 10.38 -1.89 -3.05
C SER A 51 11.74 -1.21 -2.86
N GLU A 52 12.19 -0.43 -3.84
CA GLU A 52 13.39 0.39 -3.69
C GLU A 52 13.12 1.59 -2.79
N PHE A 53 11.89 2.11 -2.72
CA PHE A 53 11.59 3.24 -1.86
C PHE A 53 11.53 2.86 -0.37
N PHE A 54 10.82 1.78 -0.03
CA PHE A 54 10.63 1.30 1.34
C PHE A 54 11.63 0.22 1.76
N GLN A 55 12.81 0.21 1.15
CA GLN A 55 13.83 -0.79 1.47
C GLN A 55 14.38 -0.55 2.88
N TRP A 56 14.03 -1.45 3.79
CA TRP A 56 14.56 -1.49 5.16
C TRP A 56 15.75 -2.45 5.24
N TYR A 57 16.90 -1.95 5.67
CA TYR A 57 18.11 -2.78 5.83
C TYR A 57 18.07 -3.49 7.19
N LYS A 58 17.75 -4.79 7.16
CA LYS A 58 17.83 -5.67 8.34
C LYS A 58 19.28 -5.71 8.86
N GLY A 59 19.46 -5.62 10.18
CA GLY A 59 20.79 -5.62 10.82
C GLY A 59 21.48 -4.24 10.90
N ARG A 60 20.83 -3.16 10.44
CA ARG A 60 21.29 -1.78 10.67
C ARG A 60 20.42 -1.10 11.73
N GLY A 61 21.00 -0.14 12.45
CA GLY A 61 20.29 0.64 13.45
C GLY A 61 19.13 1.46 12.87
N LEU A 62 18.17 1.82 13.73
CA LEU A 62 16.98 2.59 13.34
C LEU A 62 17.35 3.96 12.73
N LEU A 63 18.34 4.64 13.32
CA LEU A 63 18.83 5.93 12.83
C LEU A 63 19.36 5.86 11.39
N PHE A 64 20.04 4.76 11.04
CA PHE A 64 20.54 4.55 9.69
C PHE A 64 19.38 4.42 8.70
N ASN A 65 18.37 3.61 9.04
CA ASN A 65 17.22 3.42 8.16
C ASN A 65 16.39 4.71 8.01
N LEU A 66 16.18 5.49 9.08
CA LEU A 66 15.53 6.81 8.98
C LEU A 66 16.34 7.78 8.11
N LYS A 67 17.66 7.85 8.31
CA LYS A 67 18.54 8.70 7.51
C LYS A 67 18.50 8.32 6.03
N SER A 68 18.54 7.02 5.71
CA SER A 68 18.39 6.52 4.34
C SER A 68 17.03 6.87 3.74
N PHE A 69 15.95 6.75 4.51
CA PHE A 69 14.61 7.14 4.06
C PHE A 69 14.54 8.65 3.78
N TYR A 70 15.08 9.48 4.66
CA TYR A 70 15.15 10.94 4.48
C TYR A 70 15.91 11.36 3.21
N TYR A 71 17.02 10.69 2.89
CA TYR A 71 17.71 10.97 1.63
C TYR A 71 16.89 10.57 0.40
N ARG A 72 16.19 9.42 0.45
CA ARG A 72 15.28 8.99 -0.63
C ARG A 72 14.12 9.98 -0.83
N THR A 73 13.56 10.52 0.26
CA THR A 73 12.46 11.50 0.16
C THR A 73 12.91 12.83 -0.43
N LYS A 74 14.18 13.24 -0.24
CA LYS A 74 14.75 14.44 -0.86
C LYS A 74 14.92 14.37 -2.38
N LEU A 75 15.03 13.18 -2.97
CA LEU A 75 15.16 13.01 -4.42
C LEU A 75 13.83 13.15 -5.18
N LEU A 76 12.70 13.15 -4.46
CA LEU A 76 11.38 13.21 -5.07
C LEU A 76 10.99 14.64 -5.47
N PRO A 77 10.10 14.82 -6.46
CA PRO A 77 9.47 16.11 -6.76
C PRO A 77 8.75 16.69 -5.54
N LEU A 78 8.69 18.03 -5.42
CA LEU A 78 8.07 18.72 -4.28
C LEU A 78 6.63 18.27 -4.04
N GLY A 79 5.84 18.12 -5.10
CA GLY A 79 4.44 17.65 -5.01
C GLY A 79 4.33 16.26 -4.39
N THR A 80 5.22 15.33 -4.72
CA THR A 80 5.22 13.98 -4.13
C THR A 80 5.58 14.02 -2.65
N ARG A 81 6.50 14.91 -2.24
CA ARG A 81 6.85 15.07 -0.82
C ARG A 81 5.66 15.53 0.00
N ILE A 82 4.94 16.56 -0.48
CA ILE A 82 3.74 17.08 0.18
C ILE A 82 2.68 15.98 0.27
N MET A 83 2.41 15.28 -0.83
CA MET A 83 1.45 14.18 -0.85
C MET A 83 1.77 13.09 0.17
N MET A 84 3.05 12.71 0.31
CA MET A 84 3.43 11.70 1.31
C MET A 84 3.20 12.18 2.74
N VAL A 85 3.46 13.45 3.05
CA VAL A 85 3.17 14.02 4.38
C VAL A 85 1.66 14.04 4.64
N VAL A 86 0.86 14.42 3.66
CA VAL A 86 -0.61 14.43 3.78
C VAL A 86 -1.14 13.02 4.02
N ILE A 87 -0.70 12.03 3.24
CA ILE A 87 -1.12 10.63 3.41
C ILE A 87 -0.69 10.11 4.79
N LEU A 88 0.53 10.41 5.24
CA LEU A 88 1.01 10.02 6.56
C LEU A 88 0.17 10.66 7.67
N GLY A 89 -0.18 11.95 7.54
CA GLY A 89 -1.03 12.66 8.49
C GLY A 89 -2.44 12.06 8.58
N LEU A 90 -3.08 11.78 7.43
CA LEU A 90 -4.41 11.17 7.37
C LEU A 90 -4.42 9.75 7.95
N THR A 91 -3.39 8.96 7.66
CA THR A 91 -3.26 7.61 8.22
C THR A 91 -3.05 7.63 9.73
N LEU A 92 -2.25 8.55 10.26
CA LEU A 92 -2.10 8.75 11.71
C LEU A 92 -3.40 9.19 12.39
N GLN A 93 -4.13 10.13 11.80
CA GLN A 93 -5.44 10.57 12.31
C GLN A 93 -6.45 9.42 12.34
N ALA A 94 -6.49 8.59 11.29
CA ALA A 94 -7.36 7.42 11.24
C ALA A 94 -7.04 6.41 12.35
N ILE A 95 -5.75 6.13 12.59
CA ILE A 95 -5.32 5.22 13.66
C ILE A 95 -5.73 5.74 15.05
N ILE A 96 -5.55 7.03 15.31
CA ILE A 96 -5.95 7.66 16.59
C ILE A 96 -7.48 7.65 16.74
N GLY A 97 -8.24 8.01 15.69
CA GLY A 97 -9.71 8.03 15.72
C GLY A 97 -10.35 6.65 15.88
N ILE A 98 -9.74 5.60 15.34
CA ILE A 98 -10.18 4.22 15.58
C ILE A 98 -10.03 3.87 17.06
N SER A 99 -8.92 4.30 17.69
CA SER A 99 -8.62 3.98 19.10
C SER A 99 -9.63 4.59 20.07
N THR A 100 -10.17 5.78 19.77
CA THR A 100 -11.16 6.44 20.64
C THR A 100 -12.56 5.83 20.51
N SER A 101 -12.95 5.38 19.32
CA SER A 101 -14.26 4.75 19.07
C SER A 101 -14.44 3.36 19.70
N SER A 102 -13.35 2.70 20.10
CA SER A 102 -13.40 1.36 20.71
C SER A 102 -13.71 1.38 22.21
N LEU A 103 -13.53 2.51 22.90
CA LEU A 103 -13.74 2.60 24.35
C LEU A 103 -15.19 2.90 24.76
N ASP A 104 -16.06 3.24 23.81
CA ASP A 104 -17.44 3.69 24.12
C ASP A 104 -18.48 2.55 24.12
N LYS A 105 -18.08 1.32 23.76
CA LYS A 105 -19.03 0.19 23.66
C LYS A 105 -19.26 -0.58 24.96
N THR A 106 -18.50 -0.32 26.03
CA THR A 106 -18.63 -1.05 27.31
C THR A 106 -19.43 -0.31 28.39
N ASN A 107 -19.90 0.91 28.13
CA ASN A 107 -20.64 1.71 29.11
C ASN A 107 -22.04 2.08 28.60
N LYS A 108 -22.85 1.09 28.20
CA LYS A 108 -24.30 1.27 28.23
C LYS A 108 -24.76 1.02 29.67
N PRO A 109 -25.19 2.03 30.45
CA PRO A 109 -25.85 1.77 31.72
C PRO A 109 -27.09 0.91 31.44
N ALA A 110 -27.25 -0.16 32.22
CA ALA A 110 -28.41 -1.03 32.14
C ALA A 110 -29.67 -0.17 32.28
N LEU A 111 -30.55 -0.25 31.27
CA LEU A 111 -31.88 0.33 31.33
C LEU A 111 -32.60 -0.37 32.50
N LYS A 112 -32.80 0.34 33.59
CA LYS A 112 -33.53 -0.19 34.75
C LYS A 112 -35.00 -0.22 34.34
N ASP A 113 -35.54 -1.42 34.15
CA ASP A 113 -36.94 -1.59 33.79
C ASP A 113 -37.84 -0.93 34.85
N PRO A 114 -38.91 -0.23 34.45
CA PRO A 114 -39.84 0.38 35.39
C PRO A 114 -40.61 -0.71 36.15
N ASP A 115 -40.52 -0.64 37.47
CA ASP A 115 -41.23 -1.47 38.45
C ASP A 115 -42.71 -1.09 38.48
N TRP A 116 -43.59 -1.94 37.94
CA TRP A 116 -45.03 -1.71 37.82
C TRP A 116 -45.88 -2.36 38.93
N ASP A 117 -45.27 -2.94 39.96
CA ASP A 117 -45.97 -3.81 40.91
C ASP A 117 -46.60 -3.13 42.14
N GLN A 118 -46.67 -1.79 42.22
CA GLN A 118 -47.16 -1.11 43.44
C GLN A 118 -48.56 -0.49 43.38
N THR A 119 -49.34 -0.67 42.31
CA THR A 119 -50.61 0.07 42.15
C THR A 119 -51.90 -0.74 42.33
N ILE A 120 -51.85 -2.04 42.68
CA ILE A 120 -53.08 -2.87 42.80
C ILE A 120 -53.22 -3.54 44.18
N ILE A 121 -53.05 -2.81 45.28
CA ILE A 121 -53.55 -3.25 46.60
C ILE A 121 -53.96 -2.02 47.45
N LYS A 122 -54.98 -1.26 47.03
CA LYS A 122 -55.61 -0.23 47.88
C LYS A 122 -57.13 -0.12 47.75
N GLU A 123 -57.82 -1.09 47.15
CA GLU A 123 -59.28 -1.13 47.12
C GLU A 123 -59.81 -2.53 47.48
N ILE A 124 -59.78 -2.87 48.78
CA ILE A 124 -60.76 -3.77 49.44
C ILE A 124 -60.97 -3.23 50.84
#